data_AF-A0A3L7NNW9-F1
#
_entry.id   AF-A0A3L7NNW9-F1
#
_cell.length_a   1.000
_cell.length_b   1.000
_cell.length_c   1.000
_cell.angle_alpha   90.00
_cell.angle_beta   90.00
_cell.angle_gamma   90.00
#
_symmetry.space_group_name_H-M   'P 1'
#
loop_
_entity.id
_entity.type
_entity.pdbx_description
1 polymer ?
#
loop_
_entity_poly.entity_id
_entity_poly.type
_entity_poly.pdbx_seq_one_letter_code
_entity_poly.pdbx_strand_id
1 'polypeptide(L)'
;MAVVKRGMITGEPFTASGAMERLRGYFRAELAIDQMAGKWRVVSADGSDVLAIKRDLALARLVRDGLQAKVTAWRTGPGTVPDASDLATTGDAAAASVVLPPVKDEVLDRLAAGKSRIRFRGWAGLFAGMLLGTTGTLAVWQRGRRSPHVVARAGISRTFQNIRLFSNMSVLENVLVGLDRTIPGGVLAMLLRTPANRRGEAEAKRRALAALDFVGLSGNANRIAGQLPYGDQRRLEIARALATGAQLLLLDEPAAGMNPSETGDLAGLIERIRASGVTVLLIEHHMNVVMRVSDRVAVLDHGTKIAEGTPAEVRRDEKVIEAYLGGEA
;
A
#
# COMPACT_ATOMS: atom_id res chain seq x y z
N MET A 1 18.43 6.30 7.75
CA MET A 1 18.09 5.19 6.80
C MET A 1 17.09 5.74 5.80
N ALA A 2 17.29 5.42 4.51
CA ALA A 2 16.44 5.85 3.41
C ALA A 2 15.80 4.67 2.68
N VAL A 3 14.69 4.89 1.96
CA VAL A 3 13.89 3.88 1.24
C VAL A 3 13.34 4.53 -0.04
N VAL A 4 13.36 3.84 -1.19
CA VAL A 4 12.82 4.34 -2.48
C VAL A 4 11.86 3.32 -3.10
N LYS A 5 10.86 3.74 -3.91
CA LYS A 5 9.77 2.83 -4.35
C LYS A 5 9.28 3.10 -5.78
N ARG A 6 9.06 2.04 -6.59
CA ARG A 6 8.44 2.10 -7.94
C ARG A 6 7.51 0.91 -8.26
N GLY A 7 6.38 1.20 -8.93
CA GLY A 7 5.57 0.35 -9.85
C GLY A 7 4.98 -1.01 -9.40
N MET A 8 3.65 -1.15 -9.38
CA MET A 8 2.92 -2.45 -9.31
C MET A 8 1.93 -2.65 -10.49
N ILE A 9 2.34 -3.54 -11.42
CA ILE A 9 1.70 -4.69 -12.11
C ILE A 9 0.32 -4.67 -12.84
N THR A 10 0.33 -5.45 -13.94
CA THR A 10 -0.65 -6.39 -14.58
C THR A 10 -1.63 -5.89 -15.66
N GLY A 11 -1.71 -6.67 -16.75
CA GLY A 11 -2.28 -6.32 -18.05
C GLY A 11 -3.79 -6.52 -18.25
N GLU A 12 -4.55 -6.93 -17.23
CA GLU A 12 -6.01 -6.71 -17.22
C GLU A 12 -6.45 -6.10 -15.89
N PRO A 13 -7.23 -5.01 -15.89
CA PRO A 13 -7.70 -4.39 -14.67
C PRO A 13 -8.66 -5.33 -13.93
N PHE A 14 -8.42 -5.53 -12.65
CA PHE A 14 -9.34 -6.25 -11.77
C PHE A 14 -10.70 -5.55 -11.72
N THR A 15 -11.79 -6.27 -12.00
CA THR A 15 -13.16 -5.78 -11.84
C THR A 15 -13.93 -6.65 -10.84
N ALA A 16 -14.67 -6.01 -9.93
CA ALA A 16 -15.45 -6.72 -8.91
C ALA A 16 -16.58 -7.57 -9.52
N SER A 17 -17.18 -7.10 -10.61
CA SER A 17 -18.19 -7.84 -11.39
C SER A 17 -17.62 -9.13 -11.97
N GLY A 18 -16.47 -9.05 -12.65
CA GLY A 18 -15.81 -10.23 -13.24
C GLY A 18 -15.27 -11.23 -12.21
N ALA A 19 -14.91 -10.76 -11.01
CA ALA A 19 -14.58 -11.66 -9.90
C ALA A 19 -15.81 -12.40 -9.36
N MET A 20 -16.94 -11.71 -9.20
CA MET A 20 -18.20 -12.30 -8.73
C MET A 20 -18.76 -13.33 -9.71
N GLU A 21 -18.65 -13.06 -11.01
CA GLU A 21 -19.09 -13.97 -12.07
C GLU A 21 -18.28 -15.27 -12.08
N ARG A 22 -16.94 -15.18 -11.99
CA ARG A 22 -16.05 -16.35 -11.88
C ARG A 22 -16.32 -17.18 -10.61
N LEU A 23 -16.61 -16.51 -9.49
CA LEU A 23 -16.97 -17.19 -8.24
C LEU A 23 -18.28 -17.98 -8.38
N ARG A 24 -19.30 -17.39 -9.02
CA ARG A 24 -20.57 -18.08 -9.30
C ARG A 24 -20.36 -19.29 -10.21
N GLY A 25 -19.55 -19.17 -11.25
CA GLY A 25 -19.22 -20.28 -12.14
C GLY A 25 -18.53 -21.44 -11.42
N TYR A 26 -17.61 -21.15 -10.50
CA TYR A 26 -16.98 -22.17 -9.65
C TYR A 26 -18.01 -22.95 -8.81
N PHE A 27 -18.93 -22.26 -8.14
CA PHE A 27 -19.97 -22.91 -7.34
C PHE A 27 -21.02 -23.68 -8.15
N ARG A 28 -21.18 -23.34 -9.44
CA ARG A 28 -22.01 -24.07 -10.40
C ARG A 28 -21.29 -25.26 -11.04
N ALA A 29 -20.01 -25.46 -10.71
CA ALA A 29 -19.15 -26.47 -11.33
C ALA A 29 -19.10 -26.32 -12.87
N GLU A 30 -18.98 -25.08 -13.35
CA GLU A 30 -18.75 -24.74 -14.75
C GLU A 30 -17.28 -24.96 -15.14
N LEU A 31 -17.03 -25.36 -16.39
CA LEU A 31 -15.69 -25.54 -16.94
C LEU A 31 -14.97 -24.19 -17.02
N ALA A 32 -13.70 -24.18 -16.64
CA ALA A 32 -12.86 -23.00 -16.65
C ALA A 32 -11.81 -23.07 -17.76
N ILE A 33 -11.24 -21.90 -18.09
CA ILE A 33 -10.09 -21.80 -18.98
C ILE A 33 -8.91 -21.32 -18.16
N ASP A 34 -7.81 -22.04 -18.26
CA ASP A 34 -6.56 -21.72 -17.58
C ASP A 34 -5.42 -21.59 -18.60
N GLN A 35 -4.47 -20.69 -18.35
CA GLN A 35 -3.31 -20.48 -19.21
C GLN A 35 -2.06 -21.00 -18.53
N MET A 36 -1.38 -21.96 -19.16
CA MET A 36 -0.12 -22.51 -18.64
C MET A 36 0.89 -22.67 -19.77
N ALA A 37 2.10 -22.13 -19.59
CA ALA A 37 3.18 -22.19 -20.56
C ALA A 37 2.76 -21.75 -21.98
N GLY A 38 1.99 -20.66 -22.09
CA GLY A 38 1.54 -20.09 -23.37
C GLY A 38 0.44 -20.89 -24.08
N LYS A 39 -0.15 -21.92 -23.45
CA LYS A 39 -1.27 -22.69 -23.98
C LYS A 39 -2.52 -22.50 -23.12
N TRP A 40 -3.68 -22.54 -23.76
CA TRP A 40 -4.99 -22.41 -23.14
C TRP A 40 -5.60 -23.79 -22.89
N ARG A 41 -5.96 -24.08 -21.65
CA ARG A 41 -6.48 -25.38 -21.21
C ARG A 41 -7.93 -25.21 -20.79
N VAL A 42 -8.80 -26.07 -21.27
CA VAL A 42 -10.17 -26.23 -20.75
C VAL A 42 -10.08 -27.23 -19.61
N VAL A 43 -10.47 -26.80 -18.41
CA VAL A 43 -10.32 -27.57 -17.18
C VAL A 43 -11.65 -27.65 -16.43
N SER A 44 -11.76 -28.64 -15.54
CA SER A 44 -12.85 -28.68 -14.55
C SER A 44 -12.82 -27.44 -13.64
N ALA A 45 -13.94 -27.14 -12.98
CA ALA A 45 -14.04 -25.98 -12.08
C ALA A 45 -12.96 -25.97 -10.98
N ASP A 46 -12.55 -27.15 -10.50
CA ASP A 46 -11.51 -27.34 -9.49
C ASP A 46 -10.09 -27.51 -10.07
N GLY A 47 -9.94 -27.46 -11.40
CA GLY A 47 -8.68 -27.60 -12.11
C GLY A 47 -8.05 -28.99 -12.08
N SER A 48 -8.77 -30.00 -11.56
CA SER A 48 -8.25 -31.36 -11.41
C SER A 48 -8.19 -32.14 -12.72
N ASP A 49 -9.13 -31.88 -13.63
CA ASP A 49 -9.21 -32.54 -14.94
C ASP A 49 -8.92 -31.55 -16.07
N VAL A 50 -8.03 -31.93 -16.98
CA VAL A 50 -7.74 -31.18 -18.22
C VAL A 50 -8.47 -31.86 -19.37
N LEU A 51 -9.46 -31.18 -19.93
CA LEU A 51 -10.36 -31.72 -20.96
C LEU A 51 -9.90 -31.41 -22.38
N ALA A 52 -9.25 -30.26 -22.57
CA ALA A 52 -8.69 -29.87 -23.86
C ALA A 52 -7.53 -28.88 -23.69
N ILE A 53 -6.60 -28.88 -24.65
CA ILE A 53 -5.53 -27.89 -24.75
C ILE A 53 -5.56 -27.27 -26.14
N LYS A 54 -5.58 -25.94 -26.22
CA LYS A 54 -5.59 -25.14 -27.45
C LYS A 54 -4.50 -24.07 -27.40
N ARG A 55 -4.05 -23.64 -28.58
CA ARG A 55 -3.05 -22.57 -28.73
C ARG A 55 -3.68 -21.18 -28.74
N ASP A 56 -4.97 -21.10 -29.05
CA ASP A 56 -5.73 -19.86 -29.15
C ASP A 56 -6.85 -19.80 -28.11
N LEU A 57 -7.10 -18.60 -27.57
CA LEU A 57 -8.09 -18.33 -26.52
C LEU A 57 -9.52 -18.41 -27.05
N ALA A 58 -9.78 -17.88 -28.25
CA ALA A 58 -11.12 -17.91 -28.83
C ALA A 58 -11.54 -19.36 -29.11
N LEU A 59 -10.62 -20.17 -29.64
CA LEU A 59 -10.84 -21.60 -29.83
C LEU A 59 -11.04 -22.36 -28.50
N ALA A 60 -10.30 -22.00 -27.44
CA ALA A 60 -10.48 -22.60 -26.12
C ALA A 60 -11.89 -22.30 -25.53
N ARG A 61 -12.41 -21.08 -25.73
CA ARG A 61 -13.76 -20.68 -25.31
C ARG A 61 -14.85 -21.48 -26.01
N LEU A 62 -14.76 -21.61 -27.33
CA LEU A 62 -15.71 -22.40 -28.12
C LEU A 62 -15.75 -23.87 -27.67
N VAL A 63 -14.59 -24.47 -27.42
CA VAL A 63 -14.51 -25.87 -26.95
C VAL A 63 -15.06 -26.02 -25.53
N ARG A 64 -14.76 -25.06 -24.63
CA ARG A 64 -15.35 -25.05 -23.28
C ARG A 64 -16.87 -25.00 -23.35
N ASP A 65 -17.45 -24.12 -24.16
CA ASP A 65 -18.90 -23.91 -24.23
C ASP A 65 -19.62 -25.15 -24.76
N GLY A 66 -19.08 -25.80 -25.79
CA GLY A 66 -19.63 -27.07 -26.29
C GLY A 66 -19.49 -28.23 -25.29
N LEU A 67 -18.37 -28.33 -24.57
CA LEU A 67 -18.21 -29.32 -23.50
C LEU A 67 -19.13 -29.03 -22.30
N GLN A 68 -19.32 -27.75 -21.96
CA GLN A 68 -20.21 -27.32 -20.89
C GLN A 68 -21.66 -27.72 -21.20
N ALA A 69 -22.12 -27.49 -22.43
CA ALA A 69 -23.45 -27.91 -22.88
C ALA A 69 -23.64 -29.43 -22.77
N LYS A 70 -22.61 -30.22 -23.15
CA LYS A 70 -22.63 -31.69 -23.04
C LYS A 70 -22.71 -32.14 -21.58
N VAL A 71 -21.95 -31.51 -20.68
CA VAL A 71 -21.97 -31.81 -19.23
C VAL A 71 -23.32 -31.42 -18.62
N THR A 72 -23.89 -30.28 -18.99
CA THR A 72 -25.22 -29.86 -18.51
C THR A 72 -26.31 -30.82 -18.98
N ALA A 73 -26.29 -31.23 -20.26
CA ALA A 73 -27.24 -32.20 -20.79
C ALA A 73 -27.15 -33.56 -20.08
N TRP A 74 -25.94 -33.99 -19.71
CA TRP A 74 -25.72 -35.21 -18.92
C TRP A 74 -26.29 -35.09 -17.50
N ARG A 75 -26.16 -33.91 -16.87
CA ARG A 75 -26.73 -33.62 -15.54
C ARG A 75 -28.26 -33.54 -15.51
N THR A 76 -28.90 -33.30 -16.65
CA THR A 76 -30.37 -33.18 -16.79
C THR A 76 -31.03 -34.38 -17.49
N GLY A 77 -30.30 -35.50 -17.66
CA GLY A 77 -30.77 -36.68 -18.38
C GLY A 77 -31.84 -37.50 -17.62
N PRO A 78 -32.50 -38.47 -18.29
CA PRO A 78 -33.56 -39.29 -17.69
C PRO A 78 -33.09 -40.03 -16.43
N GLY A 79 -33.82 -39.91 -15.32
CA GLY A 79 -33.50 -40.57 -14.05
C GLY A 79 -32.62 -39.77 -13.08
N THR A 80 -32.29 -38.52 -13.40
CA THR A 80 -31.53 -37.61 -12.52
C THR A 80 -32.45 -36.54 -11.92
N VAL A 81 -32.10 -36.01 -10.73
CA VAL A 81 -32.78 -34.84 -10.13
C VAL A 81 -31.95 -33.59 -10.44
N PRO A 82 -32.40 -32.71 -11.35
CA PRO A 82 -31.64 -31.51 -11.73
C PRO A 82 -31.57 -30.49 -10.58
N ASP A 83 -30.44 -29.83 -10.41
CA ASP A 83 -30.32 -28.69 -9.49
C ASP A 83 -30.88 -27.43 -10.17
N ALA A 84 -31.43 -26.49 -9.40
CA ALA A 84 -32.03 -25.25 -9.91
C ALA A 84 -31.04 -24.40 -10.74
N SER A 85 -29.74 -24.52 -10.47
CA SER A 85 -28.71 -23.83 -11.25
C SER A 85 -28.47 -24.45 -12.63
N ASP A 86 -28.77 -25.73 -12.82
CA ASP A 86 -28.60 -26.41 -14.12
C ASP A 86 -29.75 -26.03 -15.08
N LEU A 87 -30.94 -25.77 -14.52
CA LEU A 87 -32.12 -25.27 -15.23
C LEU A 87 -32.01 -23.80 -15.68
N ALA A 88 -31.13 -23.01 -15.05
CA ALA A 88 -30.92 -21.60 -15.37
C ALA A 88 -29.93 -21.39 -16.54
N THR A 89 -29.31 -22.46 -17.05
CA THR A 89 -28.24 -22.41 -18.08
C THR A 89 -28.72 -22.93 -19.43
N THR A 90 -30.04 -22.99 -19.66
CA THR A 90 -30.65 -23.26 -20.96
C THR A 90 -30.66 -21.97 -21.80
N GLY A 91 -29.47 -21.48 -22.15
CA GLY A 91 -29.27 -20.29 -22.98
C GLY A 91 -28.17 -20.52 -24.01
N ASP A 92 -28.56 -20.37 -25.28
CA ASP A 92 -27.79 -20.37 -26.52
C ASP A 92 -27.14 -21.68 -26.99
N ALA A 93 -27.94 -22.41 -27.77
CA ALA A 93 -27.54 -23.46 -28.70
C ALA A 93 -26.67 -22.93 -29.87
N ALA A 94 -25.55 -22.29 -29.57
CA ALA A 94 -24.58 -21.82 -30.56
C ALA A 94 -23.32 -22.72 -30.67
N ALA A 95 -23.36 -23.93 -30.09
CA ALA A 95 -22.24 -24.88 -30.10
C ALA A 95 -22.37 -25.99 -31.17
N ALA A 96 -23.19 -25.80 -32.20
CA ALA A 96 -23.57 -26.87 -33.14
C ALA A 96 -22.53 -27.20 -34.23
N SER A 97 -21.41 -26.49 -34.34
CA SER A 97 -20.45 -26.67 -35.47
C SER A 97 -19.00 -26.98 -35.07
N VAL A 98 -18.69 -27.18 -33.79
CA VAL A 98 -17.31 -27.45 -33.34
C VAL A 98 -17.12 -28.96 -33.11
N VAL A 99 -16.10 -29.54 -33.74
CA VAL A 99 -15.67 -30.93 -33.48
C VAL A 99 -15.14 -31.02 -32.05
N LEU A 100 -15.96 -31.58 -31.16
CA LEU A 100 -15.60 -31.79 -29.76
C LEU A 100 -14.63 -32.97 -29.62
N PRO A 101 -13.62 -32.88 -28.73
CA PRO A 101 -12.78 -34.03 -28.42
C PRO A 101 -13.62 -35.16 -27.79
N PRO A 102 -13.30 -36.44 -28.08
CA PRO A 102 -13.97 -37.55 -27.42
C PRO A 102 -13.68 -37.51 -25.92
N VAL A 103 -14.73 -37.37 -25.11
CA VAL A 103 -14.66 -37.45 -23.64
C VAL A 103 -15.31 -38.76 -23.23
N LYS A 104 -14.60 -39.56 -22.42
CA LYS A 104 -15.10 -40.84 -21.87
C LYS A 104 -16.27 -40.60 -20.93
N ASP A 105 -17.25 -41.51 -20.92
CA ASP A 105 -18.43 -41.42 -20.07
C ASP A 105 -18.09 -41.40 -18.57
N GLU A 106 -17.04 -42.12 -18.16
CA GLU A 106 -16.50 -42.08 -16.78
C GLU A 106 -16.08 -40.67 -16.33
N VAL A 107 -15.61 -39.83 -17.26
CA VAL A 107 -15.20 -38.44 -16.96
C VAL A 107 -16.44 -37.55 -16.87
N LEU A 108 -17.46 -37.79 -17.69
CA LEU A 108 -18.74 -37.07 -17.62
C LEU A 108 -19.47 -37.37 -16.31
N ASP A 109 -19.49 -38.62 -15.87
CA ASP A 109 -20.06 -39.03 -14.58
C ASP A 109 -19.36 -38.36 -13.39
N ARG A 110 -18.03 -38.27 -13.44
CA ARG A 110 -17.23 -37.54 -12.43
C ARG A 110 -17.53 -36.05 -12.41
N LEU A 111 -17.62 -35.42 -13.58
CA LEU A 111 -17.93 -33.99 -13.72
C LEU A 111 -19.39 -33.67 -13.31
N ALA A 112 -20.31 -34.62 -13.49
CA ALA A 112 -21.70 -34.50 -13.05
C ALA A 112 -21.84 -34.69 -11.53
N ALA A 113 -21.21 -35.72 -10.96
CA ALA A 113 -21.26 -36.01 -9.52
C ALA A 113 -20.43 -35.02 -8.66
N GLY A 114 -19.45 -34.33 -9.26
CA GLY A 114 -18.50 -33.46 -8.57
C GLY A 114 -19.08 -32.18 -7.95
N LYS A 115 -20.32 -31.79 -8.28
CA LYS A 115 -20.93 -30.51 -7.88
C LYS A 115 -21.02 -30.33 -6.36
N SER A 116 -21.44 -31.37 -5.63
CA SER A 116 -21.49 -31.36 -4.16
C SER A 116 -20.08 -31.21 -3.54
N ARG A 117 -19.09 -31.91 -4.12
CA ARG A 117 -17.69 -31.86 -3.69
C ARG A 117 -17.07 -30.48 -3.92
N ILE A 118 -17.36 -29.85 -5.06
CA ILE A 118 -16.89 -28.50 -5.41
C ILE A 118 -17.53 -27.46 -4.50
N ARG A 119 -18.84 -27.54 -4.21
CA ARG A 119 -19.50 -26.65 -3.26
C ARG A 119 -18.91 -26.79 -1.85
N PHE A 120 -18.70 -28.00 -1.37
CA PHE A 120 -18.09 -28.23 -0.06
C PHE A 120 -16.66 -27.69 0.02
N ARG A 121 -15.79 -28.01 -0.95
CA ARG A 121 -14.40 -27.49 -0.98
C ARG A 121 -14.34 -25.98 -1.19
N GLY A 122 -15.23 -25.43 -2.02
CA GLY A 122 -15.37 -23.99 -2.25
C GLY A 122 -15.76 -23.24 -0.99
N TRP A 123 -16.80 -23.71 -0.28
CA TRP A 123 -17.20 -23.13 0.99
C TRP A 123 -16.11 -23.30 2.05
N ALA A 124 -15.52 -24.49 2.20
CA ALA A 124 -14.44 -24.71 3.15
C ALA A 124 -13.22 -23.80 2.88
N GLY A 125 -12.83 -23.65 1.62
CA GLY A 125 -11.75 -22.75 1.21
C GLY A 125 -12.08 -21.27 1.41
N LEU A 126 -13.31 -20.85 1.13
CA LEU A 126 -13.77 -19.49 1.37
C LEU A 126 -13.84 -19.16 2.87
N PHE A 127 -14.35 -20.07 3.69
CA PHE A 127 -14.37 -19.91 5.15
C PHE A 127 -12.97 -19.94 5.75
N ALA A 128 -12.09 -20.86 5.33
CA ALA A 128 -10.71 -20.91 5.76
C ALA A 128 -9.94 -19.65 5.34
N GLY A 129 -10.13 -19.19 4.10
CA GLY A 129 -9.56 -17.95 3.58
C GLY A 129 -10.10 -16.71 4.27
N MET A 130 -11.40 -16.68 4.60
CA MET A 130 -12.01 -15.60 5.37
C MET A 130 -11.49 -15.61 6.81
N LEU A 131 -11.34 -16.77 7.45
CA LEU A 131 -10.75 -16.92 8.79
C LEU A 131 -9.28 -16.51 8.82
N LEU A 132 -8.46 -16.97 7.86
CA LEU A 132 -7.06 -16.57 7.72
C LEU A 132 -6.92 -15.08 7.37
N GLY A 133 -7.79 -14.56 6.51
CA GLY A 133 -7.84 -13.16 6.13
C GLY A 133 -8.30 -12.27 7.28
N THR A 134 -9.30 -12.68 8.05
CA THR A 134 -9.78 -11.94 9.24
C THR A 134 -8.80 -12.04 10.38
N THR A 135 -8.20 -13.20 10.66
CA THR A 135 -7.13 -13.33 11.67
C THR A 135 -5.87 -12.55 11.28
N GLY A 136 -5.49 -12.57 10.00
CA GLY A 136 -4.44 -11.71 9.45
C GLY A 136 -4.78 -10.23 9.58
N THR A 137 -6.02 -9.84 9.25
CA THR A 137 -6.53 -8.47 9.43
C THR A 137 -6.55 -8.08 10.89
N LEU A 138 -6.95 -8.97 11.81
CA LEU A 138 -6.95 -8.76 13.25
C LEU A 138 -5.53 -8.64 13.81
N ALA A 139 -4.58 -9.46 13.34
CA ALA A 139 -3.18 -9.37 13.73
C ALA A 139 -2.54 -8.05 13.23
N VAL A 140 -2.85 -7.64 12.00
CA VAL A 140 -2.47 -6.33 11.44
C VAL A 140 -3.18 -5.19 12.17
N TRP A 141 -4.45 -5.36 12.56
CA TRP A 141 -5.24 -4.36 13.27
C TRP A 141 -4.74 -4.15 14.70
N GLN A 142 -4.37 -5.23 15.40
CA GLN A 142 -3.77 -5.19 16.74
C GLN A 142 -2.36 -4.58 16.73
N ARG A 143 -1.54 -4.82 15.70
CA ARG A 143 -0.20 -4.21 15.58
C ARG A 143 -0.23 -2.80 14.96
N GLY A 144 -1.22 -2.49 14.14
CA GLY A 144 -1.20 -1.37 13.20
C GLY A 144 -1.85 -0.06 13.65
N ARG A 145 -2.54 0.00 14.80
CA ARG A 145 -3.26 1.22 15.22
C ARG A 145 -2.87 1.73 16.60
N ARG A 146 -1.57 2.00 16.81
CA ARG A 146 -1.24 3.14 17.69
C ARG A 146 -1.69 4.38 16.91
N SER A 147 -2.67 5.09 17.46
CA SER A 147 -3.11 6.36 16.90
C SER A 147 -1.90 7.31 16.75
N PRO A 148 -1.89 8.22 15.75
CA PRO A 148 -0.74 9.11 15.53
C PRO A 148 -0.32 9.89 16.79
N HIS A 149 -1.28 10.22 17.66
CA HIS A 149 -1.01 10.87 18.94
C HIS A 149 -0.31 9.98 19.98
N VAL A 150 -0.51 8.66 19.95
CA VAL A 150 0.24 7.68 20.77
C VAL A 150 1.66 7.51 20.23
N VAL A 151 1.81 7.48 18.91
CA VAL A 151 3.13 7.40 18.26
C VAL A 151 3.96 8.66 18.52
N ALA A 152 3.35 9.85 18.42
CA ALA A 152 3.99 11.12 18.78
C ALA A 152 4.40 11.17 20.26
N ARG A 153 3.57 10.62 21.18
CA ARG A 153 3.93 10.48 22.60
C ARG A 153 5.12 9.55 22.83
N ALA A 154 5.35 8.59 21.95
CA ALA A 154 6.51 7.71 22.00
C ALA A 154 7.78 8.37 21.41
N GLY A 155 7.75 9.68 21.10
CA GLY A 155 8.89 10.40 20.58
C GLY A 155 9.11 10.25 19.07
N ILE A 156 8.10 9.79 18.32
CA ILE A 156 8.18 9.62 16.86
C ILE A 156 7.34 10.69 16.18
N SER A 157 7.98 11.55 15.39
CA SER A 157 7.29 12.56 14.58
C SER A 157 7.55 12.35 13.10
N ARG A 158 6.56 12.72 12.28
CA ARG A 158 6.59 12.57 10.83
C ARG A 158 6.20 13.88 10.16
N THR A 159 6.92 14.25 9.11
CA THR A 159 6.49 15.28 8.15
C THR A 159 5.74 14.65 6.99
N PHE A 160 4.90 15.44 6.32
CA PHE A 160 4.14 14.97 5.16
C PHE A 160 4.79 15.46 3.87
N GLN A 161 4.70 14.65 2.81
CA GLN A 161 5.19 15.04 1.47
C GLN A 161 4.61 16.40 1.04
N ASN A 162 3.30 16.59 1.24
CA ASN A 162 2.66 17.90 1.11
C ASN A 162 2.70 18.66 2.44
N ILE A 163 3.15 19.91 2.39
CA ILE A 163 3.23 20.80 3.56
C ILE A 163 1.84 20.95 4.18
N ARG A 164 1.69 20.49 5.44
CA ARG A 164 0.45 20.63 6.22
C ARG A 164 0.61 21.67 7.31
N LEU A 165 0.68 22.94 6.92
CA LEU A 165 0.71 24.07 7.86
C LEU A 165 -0.68 24.69 8.00
N PHE A 166 -0.91 25.34 9.13
CA PHE A 166 -2.05 26.22 9.31
C PHE A 166 -1.73 27.56 8.66
N SER A 167 -2.09 27.72 7.39
CA SER A 167 -1.64 28.84 6.55
C SER A 167 -2.05 30.22 7.07
N ASN A 168 -3.17 30.30 7.80
CA ASN A 168 -3.71 31.54 8.36
C ASN A 168 -3.20 31.85 9.78
N MET A 169 -2.39 30.97 10.36
CA MET A 169 -1.74 31.17 11.65
C MET A 169 -0.32 31.70 11.47
N SER A 170 0.20 32.37 12.49
CA SER A 170 1.60 32.76 12.55
C SER A 170 2.53 31.54 12.57
N VAL A 171 3.80 31.77 12.24
CA VAL A 171 4.88 30.78 12.35
C VAL A 171 4.97 30.24 13.78
N LEU A 172 4.91 31.11 14.79
CA LEU A 172 4.95 30.71 16.20
C LEU A 172 3.74 29.84 16.59
N GLU A 173 2.53 30.25 16.20
CA GLU A 173 1.32 29.48 16.49
C GLU A 173 1.35 28.09 15.86
N ASN A 174 1.86 27.97 14.63
CA ASN A 174 2.04 26.67 13.98
C ASN A 174 2.88 25.71 14.81
N VAL A 175 3.97 26.19 15.42
CA VAL A 175 4.82 25.36 16.31
C VAL A 175 4.12 25.08 17.64
N LEU A 176 3.44 26.07 18.22
CA LEU A 176 2.70 25.93 19.48
C LEU A 176 1.59 24.87 19.40
N VAL A 177 0.93 24.69 18.25
CA VAL A 177 -0.05 23.62 18.05
C VAL A 177 0.57 22.22 18.28
N GLY A 178 1.86 22.04 17.94
CA GLY A 178 2.59 20.81 18.23
C GLY A 178 2.84 20.58 19.73
N LEU A 179 2.79 21.65 20.53
CA LEU A 179 3.08 21.66 21.96
C LEU A 179 1.84 21.74 22.86
N ASP A 180 0.65 21.91 22.30
CA ASP A 180 -0.62 22.02 23.04
C ASP A 180 -0.77 20.92 24.13
N ARG A 181 -0.36 19.69 23.79
CA ARG A 181 -0.41 18.53 24.68
C ARG A 181 0.54 18.59 25.89
N THR A 182 1.52 19.49 25.87
CA THR A 182 2.49 19.69 26.97
C THR A 182 1.98 20.70 27.99
N ILE A 183 0.95 21.47 27.66
CA ILE A 183 0.33 22.44 28.55
C ILE A 183 -0.67 21.67 29.44
N PRO A 184 -0.47 21.62 30.77
CA PRO A 184 -1.38 20.92 31.66
C PRO A 184 -2.73 21.62 31.67
N GLY A 185 -3.82 20.89 31.39
CA GLY A 185 -5.13 21.53 31.38
C GLY A 185 -6.35 20.65 31.13
N GLY A 186 -7.49 21.31 31.31
CA GLY A 186 -8.86 20.92 30.97
C GLY A 186 -9.67 22.22 30.89
N VAL A 187 -10.87 22.19 30.33
CA VAL A 187 -11.68 23.41 30.04
C VAL A 187 -11.76 24.35 31.24
N LEU A 188 -11.97 23.80 32.45
CA LEU A 188 -12.04 24.58 33.70
C LEU A 188 -10.69 25.21 34.10
N ALA A 189 -9.58 24.50 33.91
CA ALA A 189 -8.25 25.02 34.24
C ALA A 189 -7.80 26.13 33.29
N MET A 190 -8.26 26.08 32.02
CA MET A 190 -8.06 27.13 31.02
C MET A 190 -8.91 28.36 31.36
N LEU A 191 -10.19 28.18 31.70
CA LEU A 191 -11.10 29.24 32.15
C LEU A 191 -10.57 29.97 33.39
N LEU A 192 -10.12 29.22 34.39
CA LEU A 192 -9.59 29.76 35.65
C LEU A 192 -8.13 30.23 35.56
N ARG A 193 -7.46 30.07 34.40
CA ARG A 193 -6.07 30.45 34.13
C ARG A 193 -5.11 30.09 35.27
N THR A 194 -5.18 28.83 35.72
CA THR A 194 -4.43 28.35 36.89
C THR A 194 -2.91 28.59 36.77
N PRO A 195 -2.16 28.70 37.88
CA PRO A 195 -0.70 28.89 37.83
C PRO A 195 0.06 27.77 37.12
N ALA A 196 -0.50 26.56 37.07
CA ALA A 196 0.06 25.44 36.31
C ALA A 196 -0.09 25.65 34.79
N ASN A 197 -1.29 26.08 34.35
CA ASN A 197 -1.55 26.39 32.94
C ASN A 197 -0.65 27.52 32.43
N ARG A 198 -0.52 28.62 33.19
CA ARG A 198 0.36 29.75 32.83
C ARG A 198 1.82 29.34 32.69
N ARG A 199 2.32 28.48 33.59
CA ARG A 199 3.69 27.93 33.50
C ARG A 199 3.85 27.03 32.28
N GLY A 200 2.85 26.20 31.98
CA GLY A 200 2.83 25.36 30.78
C GLY A 200 2.85 26.17 29.48
N GLU A 201 2.05 27.23 29.38
CA GLU A 201 2.05 28.14 28.22
C GLU A 201 3.41 28.82 28.03
N ALA A 202 4.01 29.33 29.12
CA ALA A 202 5.33 29.96 29.06
C ALA A 202 6.43 28.98 28.62
N GLU A 203 6.38 27.74 29.13
CA GLU A 203 7.28 26.66 28.73
C GLU A 203 7.12 26.29 27.24
N ALA A 204 5.88 26.09 26.80
CA ALA A 204 5.58 25.79 25.41
C ALA A 204 6.07 26.90 24.47
N LYS A 205 5.84 28.17 24.83
CA LYS A 205 6.36 29.31 24.07
C LYS A 205 7.89 29.32 24.00
N ARG A 206 8.58 29.06 25.11
CA ARG A 206 10.06 28.98 25.14
C ARG A 206 10.58 27.88 24.22
N ARG A 207 9.98 26.68 24.28
CA ARG A 207 10.32 25.55 23.41
C ARG A 207 10.04 25.83 21.93
N ALA A 208 8.90 26.46 21.64
CA ALA A 208 8.55 26.83 20.27
C ALA A 208 9.57 27.82 19.67
N LEU A 209 9.95 28.85 20.42
CA LEU A 209 10.95 29.81 20.00
C LEU A 209 12.33 29.16 19.80
N ALA A 210 12.75 28.27 20.70
CA ALA A 210 14.00 27.52 20.55
C ALA A 210 13.99 26.63 19.28
N ALA A 211 12.85 25.99 18.97
CA ALA A 211 12.72 25.20 17.75
C ALA A 211 12.76 26.06 16.48
N LEU A 212 12.12 27.25 16.51
CA LEU A 212 12.20 28.22 15.41
C LEU A 212 13.62 28.73 15.21
N ASP A 213 14.34 29.00 16.29
CA ASP A 213 15.73 29.43 16.24
C ASP A 213 16.64 28.37 15.61
N PHE A 214 16.47 27.13 16.03
CA PHE A 214 17.24 26.00 15.51
C PHE A 214 17.09 25.82 13.97
N VAL A 215 15.89 26.07 13.44
CA VAL A 215 15.63 25.99 11.99
C VAL A 215 15.92 27.30 11.24
N GLY A 216 16.30 28.38 11.94
CA GLY A 216 16.61 29.69 11.36
C GLY A 216 15.39 30.56 11.05
N LEU A 217 14.26 30.37 11.74
CA LEU A 217 13.00 31.11 11.54
C LEU A 217 12.63 32.06 12.69
N SER A 218 13.53 32.33 13.64
CA SER A 218 13.29 33.26 14.76
C SER A 218 12.72 34.62 14.33
N GLY A 219 13.30 35.22 13.28
CA GLY A 219 12.86 36.53 12.77
C GLY A 219 11.45 36.52 12.13
N ASN A 220 10.93 35.34 11.79
CA ASN A 220 9.63 35.17 11.14
C ASN A 220 8.52 34.75 12.11
N ALA A 221 8.77 34.67 13.42
CA ALA A 221 7.83 34.10 14.41
C ALA A 221 6.40 34.68 14.33
N ASN A 222 6.25 35.98 14.08
CA ASN A 222 4.95 36.65 13.99
C ASN A 222 4.39 36.74 12.56
N ARG A 223 5.13 36.29 11.54
CA ARG A 223 4.69 36.28 10.15
C ARG A 223 3.64 35.19 9.94
N ILE A 224 2.72 35.40 9.00
CA ILE A 224 1.74 34.38 8.62
C ILE A 224 2.43 33.24 7.86
N ALA A 225 2.22 32.00 8.29
CA ALA A 225 2.92 30.83 7.76
C ALA A 225 2.69 30.62 6.25
N GLY A 226 1.48 30.90 5.75
CA GLY A 226 1.16 30.80 4.32
C GLY A 226 1.89 31.81 3.43
N GLN A 227 2.50 32.85 4.00
CA GLN A 227 3.26 33.86 3.26
C GLN A 227 4.77 33.57 3.21
N LEU A 228 5.21 32.47 3.84
CA LEU A 228 6.62 32.06 3.80
C LEU A 228 6.95 31.46 2.42
N PRO A 229 8.20 31.63 1.94
CA PRO A 229 8.72 30.85 0.83
C PRO A 229 8.60 29.34 1.10
N TYR A 230 8.56 28.53 0.03
CA TYR A 230 8.36 27.08 0.14
C TYR A 230 9.39 26.39 1.04
N GLY A 231 10.69 26.71 0.88
CA GLY A 231 11.75 26.21 1.75
C GLY A 231 11.52 26.52 3.24
N ASP A 232 11.09 27.75 3.55
CA ASP A 232 10.80 28.18 4.93
C ASP A 232 9.56 27.50 5.51
N GLN A 233 8.54 27.26 4.69
CA GLN A 233 7.38 26.47 5.10
C GLN A 233 7.79 25.04 5.48
N ARG A 234 8.73 24.44 4.73
CA ARG A 234 9.28 23.12 5.09
C ARG A 234 10.07 23.15 6.39
N ARG A 235 10.92 24.17 6.60
CA ARG A 235 11.65 24.39 7.86
C ARG A 235 10.69 24.54 9.04
N LEU A 236 9.57 25.23 8.85
CA LEU A 236 8.52 25.39 9.86
C LEU A 236 7.84 24.06 10.21
N GLU A 237 7.56 23.21 9.22
CA GLU A 237 7.02 21.87 9.47
C GLU A 237 7.98 21.03 10.33
N ILE A 238 9.28 21.09 10.02
CA ILE A 238 10.34 20.44 10.80
C ILE A 238 10.42 21.02 12.21
N ALA A 239 10.37 22.34 12.37
CA ALA A 239 10.37 23.00 13.68
C ALA A 239 9.20 22.53 14.56
N ARG A 240 8.00 22.46 13.98
CA ARG A 240 6.81 21.95 14.67
C ARG A 240 6.98 20.50 15.13
N ALA A 241 7.61 19.66 14.31
CA ALA A 241 7.90 18.27 14.67
C ALA A 241 8.94 18.17 15.79
N LEU A 242 10.06 18.90 15.67
CA LEU A 242 11.14 18.92 16.67
C LEU A 242 10.68 19.47 18.02
N ALA A 243 9.83 20.50 18.00
CA ALA A 243 9.29 21.12 19.20
C ALA A 243 8.60 20.10 20.12
N THR A 244 8.00 19.03 19.57
CA THR A 244 7.35 17.97 20.35
C THR A 244 8.32 17.19 21.26
N GLY A 245 9.63 17.29 21.05
CA GLY A 245 10.64 16.45 21.72
C GLY A 245 10.84 15.11 21.04
N ALA A 246 10.64 15.05 19.71
CA ALA A 246 10.82 13.83 18.93
C ALA A 246 12.27 13.33 19.00
N GLN A 247 12.43 12.04 19.30
CA GLN A 247 13.70 11.32 19.26
C GLN A 247 13.92 10.64 17.90
N LEU A 248 12.84 10.38 17.16
CA LEU A 248 12.85 9.88 15.79
C LEU A 248 12.02 10.80 14.90
N LEU A 249 12.65 11.36 13.87
CA LEU A 249 12.04 12.21 12.85
C LEU A 249 11.97 11.45 11.52
N LEU A 250 10.76 11.30 10.98
CA LEU A 250 10.50 10.69 9.68
C LEU A 250 10.28 11.81 8.66
N LEU A 251 11.17 11.90 7.67
CA LEU A 251 11.10 12.85 6.57
C LEU A 251 10.76 12.12 5.27
N ASP A 252 9.67 12.51 4.64
CA ASP A 252 9.16 11.86 3.42
C ASP A 252 9.28 12.81 2.24
N GLU A 253 10.28 12.56 1.38
CA GLU A 253 10.68 13.36 0.23
C GLU A 253 10.79 14.87 0.51
N PRO A 254 11.56 15.30 1.53
CA PRO A 254 11.52 16.68 2.00
C PRO A 254 12.16 17.68 1.00
N ALA A 255 12.98 17.20 0.07
CA ALA A 255 13.64 18.01 -0.96
C ALA A 255 12.82 18.15 -2.26
N ALA A 256 11.69 17.44 -2.38
CA ALA A 256 10.87 17.47 -3.59
C ALA A 256 10.35 18.90 -3.86
N GLY A 257 10.56 19.38 -5.09
CA GLY A 257 10.12 20.71 -5.52
C GLY A 257 10.97 21.88 -5.02
N MET A 258 12.13 21.62 -4.40
CA MET A 258 13.08 22.64 -3.97
C MET A 258 14.13 22.92 -5.05
N ASN A 259 14.65 24.14 -5.08
CA ASN A 259 15.82 24.45 -5.90
C ASN A 259 17.13 23.87 -5.27
N PRO A 260 18.26 23.82 -6.00
CA PRO A 260 19.51 23.26 -5.47
C PRO A 260 20.04 23.95 -4.20
N SER A 261 19.85 25.27 -4.07
CA SER A 261 20.26 26.03 -2.89
C SER A 261 19.41 25.64 -1.67
N GLU A 262 18.09 25.62 -1.83
CA GLU A 262 17.14 25.20 -0.78
C GLU A 262 17.37 23.75 -0.34
N THR A 263 17.67 22.87 -1.31
CA THR A 263 18.03 21.48 -1.05
C THR A 263 19.31 21.38 -0.21
N GLY A 264 20.31 22.21 -0.52
CA GLY A 264 21.56 22.29 0.24
C GLY A 264 21.36 22.77 1.68
N ASP A 265 20.51 23.79 1.87
CA ASP A 265 20.14 24.32 3.18
C ASP A 265 19.38 23.28 4.02
N LEU A 266 18.43 22.58 3.41
CA LEU A 266 17.67 21.51 4.04
C LEU A 266 18.59 20.35 4.46
N ALA A 267 19.52 19.95 3.60
CA ALA A 267 20.51 18.93 3.94
C ALA A 267 21.35 19.35 5.14
N GLY A 268 21.82 20.61 5.16
CA GLY A 268 22.53 21.18 6.31
C GLY A 268 21.69 21.23 7.59
N LEU A 269 20.38 21.49 7.49
CA LEU A 269 19.47 21.40 8.64
C LEU A 269 19.36 19.96 9.15
N ILE A 270 19.22 18.97 8.26
CA ILE A 270 19.14 17.55 8.65
C ILE A 270 20.42 17.11 9.36
N GLU A 271 21.60 17.52 8.87
CA GLU A 271 22.89 17.26 9.53
C GLU A 271 22.92 17.82 10.96
N ARG A 272 22.43 19.05 11.18
CA ARG A 272 22.33 19.64 12.52
C ARG A 272 21.34 18.91 13.42
N ILE A 273 20.20 18.46 12.90
CA ILE A 273 19.20 17.68 13.65
C ILE A 273 19.81 16.36 14.12
N ARG A 274 20.54 15.67 13.23
CA ARG A 274 21.27 14.46 13.59
C ARG A 274 22.30 14.74 14.69
N ALA A 275 23.09 15.81 14.53
CA ALA A 275 24.13 16.19 15.49
C ALA A 275 23.58 16.54 16.88
N SER A 276 22.31 16.96 16.99
CA SER A 276 21.65 17.18 18.29
C SER A 276 21.15 15.90 18.97
N GLY A 277 21.36 14.72 18.36
CA GLY A 277 21.01 13.42 18.92
C GLY A 277 19.64 12.88 18.46
N VAL A 278 18.97 13.55 17.52
CA VAL A 278 17.70 13.07 16.96
C VAL A 278 17.98 12.05 15.84
N THR A 279 17.33 10.90 15.89
CA THR A 279 17.40 9.90 14.82
C THR A 279 16.56 10.36 13.63
N VAL A 280 17.11 10.30 12.42
CA VAL A 280 16.39 10.68 11.19
C VAL A 280 16.20 9.47 10.27
N LEU A 281 14.94 9.20 9.91
CA LEU A 281 14.58 8.32 8.79
C LEU A 281 14.17 9.20 7.62
N LEU A 282 14.87 9.11 6.50
CA LEU A 282 14.71 10.00 5.35
C LEU A 282 14.35 9.20 4.12
N ILE A 283 13.12 9.30 3.62
CA ILE A 283 12.72 8.75 2.32
C ILE A 283 12.98 9.81 1.27
N GLU A 284 13.79 9.52 0.25
CA GLU A 284 14.25 10.53 -0.69
C GLU A 284 14.81 9.87 -1.97
N HIS A 285 14.65 10.51 -3.14
CA HIS A 285 15.10 10.02 -4.45
C HIS A 285 16.24 10.83 -5.10
N HIS A 286 16.48 12.08 -4.70
CA HIS A 286 17.68 12.87 -4.97
C HIS A 286 18.94 12.33 -4.25
N MET A 287 19.73 11.55 -5.00
CA MET A 287 20.98 10.94 -4.49
C MET A 287 21.94 11.93 -3.81
N ASN A 288 22.03 13.19 -4.26
CA ASN A 288 22.89 14.19 -3.63
C ASN A 288 22.54 14.43 -2.15
N VAL A 289 21.24 14.45 -1.80
CA VAL A 289 20.78 14.61 -0.42
C VAL A 289 21.05 13.34 0.36
N VAL A 290 20.62 12.19 -0.18
CA VAL A 290 20.77 10.87 0.47
C VAL A 290 22.23 10.62 0.82
N MET A 291 23.15 10.85 -0.11
CA MET A 291 24.57 10.56 0.08
C MET A 291 25.25 11.50 1.07
N ARG A 292 24.74 12.74 1.19
CA ARG A 292 25.29 13.75 2.09
C ARG A 292 24.87 13.51 3.54
N VAL A 293 23.59 13.23 3.78
CA VAL A 293 23.02 13.29 5.15
C VAL A 293 22.85 11.92 5.81
N SER A 294 23.05 10.82 5.08
CA SER A 294 22.76 9.47 5.58
C SER A 294 24.01 8.75 6.08
N ASP A 295 23.93 8.16 7.27
CA ASP A 295 24.94 7.20 7.75
C ASP A 295 24.82 5.84 7.09
N ARG A 296 23.57 5.44 6.83
CA ARG A 296 23.19 4.17 6.19
C ARG A 296 22.06 4.42 5.20
N VAL A 297 22.19 3.80 4.03
CA VAL A 297 21.25 3.87 2.92
C VAL A 297 20.74 2.46 2.64
N ALA A 298 19.42 2.33 2.46
CA ALA A 298 18.81 1.11 1.94
C ALA A 298 18.10 1.48 0.64
N VAL A 299 18.32 0.69 -0.40
CA VAL A 299 17.71 0.92 -1.71
C VAL A 299 16.69 -0.18 -1.94
N LEU A 300 15.48 0.23 -2.32
CA LEU A 300 14.42 -0.70 -2.67
C LEU A 300 14.02 -0.47 -4.13
N ASP A 301 13.87 -1.56 -4.87
CA ASP A 301 13.34 -1.60 -6.21
C ASP A 301 12.15 -2.58 -6.26
N HIS A 302 11.04 -2.16 -6.85
CA HIS A 302 9.78 -2.93 -6.88
C HIS A 302 9.35 -3.55 -5.52
N GLY A 303 9.60 -2.84 -4.42
CA GLY A 303 9.27 -3.29 -3.06
C GLY A 303 10.25 -4.30 -2.46
N THR A 304 11.31 -4.66 -3.19
CA THR A 304 12.38 -5.54 -2.73
C THR A 304 13.62 -4.73 -2.39
N LYS A 305 14.24 -4.97 -1.24
CA LYS A 305 15.51 -4.33 -0.88
C LYS A 305 16.63 -4.90 -1.76
N ILE A 306 17.23 -4.06 -2.59
CA ILE A 306 18.28 -4.45 -3.54
C ILE A 306 19.70 -4.22 -3.00
N ALA A 307 19.88 -3.21 -2.15
CA ALA A 307 21.16 -2.89 -1.52
C ALA A 307 20.97 -2.25 -0.13
N GLU A 308 21.96 -2.40 0.74
CA GLU A 308 22.02 -1.74 2.05
C GLU A 308 23.48 -1.55 2.46
N GLY A 309 23.85 -0.34 2.88
CA GLY A 309 25.23 -0.04 3.29
C GLY A 309 25.42 1.43 3.63
N THR A 310 26.67 1.85 3.69
CA THR A 310 27.05 3.27 3.70
C THR A 310 26.75 3.91 2.35
N PRO A 311 26.61 5.25 2.28
CA PRO A 311 26.48 5.97 1.01
C PRO A 311 27.51 5.56 -0.06
N ALA A 312 28.78 5.39 0.36
CA ALA A 312 29.87 5.05 -0.55
C ALA A 312 29.75 3.63 -1.12
N GLU A 313 29.31 2.66 -0.30
CA GLU A 313 29.06 1.29 -0.73
C GLU A 313 27.86 1.23 -1.69
N VAL A 314 26.74 1.86 -1.30
CA VAL A 314 25.51 1.86 -2.11
C VAL A 314 25.72 2.57 -3.46
N ARG A 315 26.53 3.63 -3.52
CA ARG A 315 26.85 4.32 -4.77
C ARG A 315 27.62 3.44 -5.77
N ARG A 316 28.38 2.46 -5.29
CA ARG A 316 29.19 1.55 -6.12
C ARG A 316 28.47 0.24 -6.42
N ASP A 317 27.29 0.02 -5.85
CA ASP A 317 26.52 -1.20 -6.05
C ASP A 317 25.94 -1.25 -7.48
N GLU A 318 26.30 -2.30 -8.22
CA GLU A 318 25.90 -2.48 -9.62
C GLU A 318 24.37 -2.54 -9.78
N LYS A 319 23.65 -3.16 -8.83
CA LYS A 319 22.17 -3.24 -8.88
C LYS A 319 21.54 -1.87 -8.67
N VAL A 320 22.16 -1.03 -7.84
CA VAL A 320 21.69 0.34 -7.61
C VAL A 320 21.94 1.20 -8.84
N ILE A 321 23.12 1.09 -9.46
CA ILE A 321 23.46 1.78 -10.71
C ILE A 321 22.48 1.37 -11.82
N GLU A 322 22.27 0.06 -12.02
CA GLU A 322 21.34 -0.47 -13.02
C GLU A 322 19.90 0.01 -12.79
N ALA A 323 19.42 -0.02 -11.54
CA ALA A 323 18.07 0.40 -11.20
C ALA A 323 17.83 1.92 -11.31
N TYR A 324 18.86 2.77 -11.12
CA TYR A 324 18.71 4.23 -11.07
C TYR A 324 19.22 4.99 -12.28
N LEU A 325 20.34 4.58 -12.85
CA LEU A 325 20.98 5.28 -13.96
C LEU A 325 20.52 4.73 -15.31
N GLY A 326 19.90 3.54 -15.32
CA GLY A 326 19.56 2.84 -16.54
C GLY A 326 20.83 2.37 -17.25
N GLY A 327 20.83 1.13 -17.71
CA GLY A 327 21.81 0.72 -18.71
C GLY A 327 21.58 1.54 -19.98
N GLU A 328 22.28 2.66 -20.13
CA GLU A 328 22.59 3.19 -21.46
C GLU A 328 23.74 2.35 -22.01
N ALA A 329 23.38 1.48 -22.93
CA ALA A 329 24.30 0.92 -23.92
C ALA A 329 24.77 2.02 -24.89
#